data_AF-A0A510G749-F1
#
_entry.id   AF-A0A510G749-F1
#
_cell.length_a   1.000
_cell.length_b   1.000
_cell.length_c   1.000
_cell.angle_alpha   90.00
_cell.angle_beta   90.00
_cell.angle_gamma   90.00
#
_symmetry.space_group_name_H-M   'P 1'
#
loop_
_entity.id
_entity.type
_entity.pdbx_description
1 polymer ?
#
loop_
_entity_poly.entity_id
_entity_poly.type
_entity_poly.pdbx_seq_one_letter_code
_entity_poly.pdbx_strand_id
1 'polypeptide(L)'
;MMAKFDRAKEPPKHTKDEIVLSAYNTIEQFNWSEAEYDNYIKAMLAAQTEELNQKSKYNEGKTDRKVEGIKIGKTRKNMLADNEPIEKIIKYAKLSKEEIEKLKE
;
A
#
# COMPACT_ATOMS: atom_id res chain seq x y z
N MET A 1 -39.36 41.32 11.35
CA MET A 1 -38.96 40.65 10.09
C MET A 1 -37.57 40.08 10.35
N MET A 2 -37.43 38.76 10.52
CA MET A 2 -36.13 38.16 10.85
C MET A 2 -35.18 38.32 9.65
N ALA A 3 -33.97 38.80 9.92
CA ALA A 3 -32.89 38.89 8.95
C ALA A 3 -32.68 37.51 8.31
N LYS A 4 -32.61 37.47 6.98
CA LYS A 4 -32.14 36.30 6.24
C LYS A 4 -30.68 36.13 6.65
N PHE A 5 -30.41 35.23 7.59
CA PHE A 5 -29.05 34.74 7.78
C PHE A 5 -28.70 34.03 6.47
N ASP A 6 -27.91 34.68 5.63
CA ASP A 6 -27.18 33.98 4.58
C ASP A 6 -26.46 32.83 5.28
N ARG A 7 -26.87 31.60 5.00
CA ARG A 7 -26.19 30.42 5.53
C ARG A 7 -24.78 30.49 4.96
N ALA A 8 -23.81 30.84 5.79
CA ALA A 8 -22.42 30.84 5.40
C ALA A 8 -22.10 29.44 4.86
N LYS A 9 -21.90 29.35 3.53
CA LYS A 9 -21.63 28.08 2.85
C LYS A 9 -20.23 27.58 3.15
N GLU A 10 -19.35 28.46 3.62
CA GLU A 10 -17.96 28.17 3.91
C GLU A 10 -17.59 28.66 5.31
N PRO A 11 -16.70 27.94 6.03
CA PRO A 11 -16.14 28.43 7.28
C PRO A 11 -15.30 29.70 7.06
N PRO A 12 -15.20 30.61 8.05
CA PRO A 12 -14.29 31.75 7.97
C PRO A 12 -12.86 31.32 7.68
N LYS A 13 -12.13 32.06 6.83
CA LYS A 13 -10.82 31.72 6.26
C LYS A 13 -9.72 31.33 7.26
N HIS A 14 -9.84 31.72 8.52
CA HIS A 14 -8.86 31.44 9.57
C HIS A 14 -9.36 30.49 10.65
N THR A 15 -10.51 29.84 10.42
CA THR A 15 -11.04 28.81 11.31
C THR A 15 -10.12 27.60 11.27
N LYS A 16 -9.52 27.27 12.41
CA LYS A 16 -8.67 26.09 12.59
C LYS A 16 -9.29 25.07 13.55
N ASP A 17 -10.39 25.43 14.20
CA ASP A 17 -11.07 24.56 15.15
C ASP A 17 -11.69 23.38 14.42
N GLU A 18 -11.23 22.18 14.74
CA GLU A 18 -11.63 20.93 14.08
C GLU A 18 -13.11 20.61 14.29
N ILE A 19 -13.67 20.95 15.46
CA ILE A 19 -15.09 20.73 15.77
C ILE A 19 -15.93 21.65 14.88
N VAL A 20 -15.51 22.92 14.76
CA VAL A 20 -16.18 23.89 13.89
C VAL A 20 -16.12 23.43 12.43
N LEU A 21 -14.95 23.02 11.93
CA LEU A 21 -14.79 22.53 10.56
C LEU A 21 -15.63 21.27 10.29
N SER A 22 -15.68 20.34 11.25
CA SER A 22 -16.54 19.15 11.14
C SER A 22 -18.01 19.53 11.03
N ALA A 23 -18.48 20.52 11.80
CA ALA A 23 -19.86 20.98 11.74
C ALA A 23 -20.21 21.59 10.37
N TYR A 24 -19.30 22.36 9.77
CA TYR A 24 -19.47 22.85 8.39
C TYR A 24 -19.56 21.71 7.37
N ASN A 25 -18.68 20.70 7.46
CA ASN A 25 -18.72 19.54 6.57
C ASN A 25 -20.04 18.76 6.69
N THR A 26 -20.57 18.59 7.90
CA THR A 26 -21.86 17.92 8.09
C THR A 26 -23.02 18.71 7.48
N ILE A 27 -23.01 20.05 7.65
CA ILE A 27 -24.02 20.91 7.05
C ILE A 27 -23.93 20.88 5.52
N GLU A 28 -22.71 20.88 4.98
CA GLU A 28 -22.46 20.78 3.54
C GLU A 28 -23.01 19.47 2.97
N GLN A 29 -22.69 18.34 3.61
CA GLN A 29 -23.22 17.02 3.23
C GLN A 29 -24.74 16.96 3.24
N PHE A 30 -25.39 17.61 4.22
CA PHE A 30 -26.85 17.67 4.29
C PHE A 30 -27.47 18.48 3.14
N ASN A 31 -26.71 19.38 2.51
CA ASN A 31 -27.16 20.19 1.39
C ASN A 31 -26.89 19.53 0.02
N TRP A 32 -26.22 18.38 -0.02
CA TRP A 32 -25.98 17.66 -1.27
C TRP A 32 -27.27 17.12 -1.86
N SER A 33 -27.35 17.19 -3.19
CA SER A 33 -28.30 16.38 -3.95
C SER A 33 -27.94 14.90 -3.86
N GLU A 34 -28.93 14.03 -4.13
CA GLU A 34 -28.73 12.59 -4.19
C GLU A 34 -27.59 12.22 -5.17
N ALA A 35 -27.52 12.90 -6.32
CA ALA A 35 -26.46 12.70 -7.30
C ALA A 35 -25.06 13.10 -6.79
N GLU A 36 -24.95 14.19 -6.04
CA GLU A 36 -23.68 14.63 -5.44
C GLU A 36 -23.22 13.67 -4.34
N TYR A 37 -24.15 13.22 -3.50
CA TYR A 37 -23.87 12.20 -2.49
C TYR A 37 -23.43 10.88 -3.12
N ASP A 38 -24.14 10.39 -4.15
CA ASP A 38 -23.76 9.19 -4.87
C ASP A 38 -22.37 9.28 -5.51
N ASN A 39 -22.03 10.44 -6.09
CA ASN A 39 -20.72 10.68 -6.65
C ASN A 39 -19.62 10.67 -5.58
N TYR A 40 -19.88 11.26 -4.42
CA TYR A 40 -18.96 11.21 -3.27
C TYR A 40 -18.73 9.78 -2.81
N ILE A 41 -19.79 8.99 -2.64
CA ILE A 41 -19.68 7.58 -2.23
C ILE A 41 -18.92 6.77 -3.27
N LYS A 42 -19.19 6.95 -4.57
CA LYS A 42 -18.44 6.29 -5.65
C LYS A 42 -16.96 6.64 -5.61
N ALA A 43 -16.62 7.91 -5.43
CA ALA A 43 -15.23 8.35 -5.32
C ALA A 43 -14.53 7.75 -4.09
N MET A 44 -15.20 7.74 -2.94
CA MET A 44 -14.69 7.13 -1.71
C MET A 44 -14.43 5.63 -1.90
N LEU A 45 -15.38 4.89 -2.47
CA LEU A 45 -15.25 3.46 -2.72
C LEU A 45 -14.12 3.17 -3.72
N ALA A 46 -13.98 3.98 -4.78
CA ALA A 46 -12.88 3.86 -5.73
C ALA A 46 -11.52 4.07 -5.05
N ALA A 47 -11.38 5.09 -4.18
CA ALA A 47 -10.16 5.34 -3.45
C ALA A 47 -9.78 4.19 -2.50
N GLN A 48 -10.76 3.67 -1.74
CA GLN A 48 -10.54 2.51 -0.87
C GLN A 48 -10.17 1.24 -1.65
N THR A 49 -10.79 1.04 -2.81
CA THR A 49 -10.50 -0.11 -3.68
C THR A 49 -9.07 -0.03 -4.23
N GLU A 50 -8.63 1.16 -4.64
CA GLU A 50 -7.26 1.38 -5.12
C GLU A 50 -6.24 1.14 -3.99
N GLU A 51 -6.50 1.62 -2.77
CA GLU A 51 -5.63 1.35 -1.61
C GLU A 51 -5.51 -0.15 -1.33
N LEU A 52 -6.63 -0.88 -1.33
CA LEU A 52 -6.64 -2.33 -1.13
C LEU A 52 -5.87 -3.06 -2.23
N ASN A 53 -6.05 -2.66 -3.50
CA ASN A 53 -5.34 -3.24 -4.63
C ASN A 53 -3.82 -3.02 -4.53
N GLN A 54 -3.39 -1.80 -4.17
CA GLN A 54 -1.97 -1.50 -3.96
C GLN A 54 -1.38 -2.35 -2.83
N LYS A 55 -2.12 -2.48 -1.71
CA LYS A 55 -1.70 -3.30 -0.58
C LYS A 55 -1.62 -4.79 -0.94
N SER A 56 -2.57 -5.30 -1.73
CA SER A 56 -2.54 -6.70 -2.22
C SER A 56 -1.31 -6.93 -3.10
N LYS A 57 -1.08 -6.10 -4.11
CA LYS A 57 0.06 -6.21 -5.02
C LYS A 57 1.41 -6.16 -4.29
N TYR A 58 1.53 -5.28 -3.29
CA TYR A 58 2.73 -5.22 -2.46
C TYR A 58 2.95 -6.52 -1.66
N ASN A 59 1.89 -7.05 -1.06
CA ASN A 59 1.96 -8.29 -0.30
C ASN A 59 2.28 -9.50 -1.19
N GLU A 60 1.64 -9.61 -2.35
CA GLU A 60 1.92 -10.63 -3.36
C GLU A 60 3.38 -10.58 -3.80
N GLY A 61 3.89 -9.40 -4.17
CA GLY A 61 5.30 -9.24 -4.54
C GLY A 61 6.28 -9.59 -3.40
N LYS A 62 5.90 -9.33 -2.14
CA LYS A 62 6.68 -9.71 -0.96
C LYS A 62 6.68 -11.23 -0.76
N THR A 63 5.53 -11.89 -0.95
CA THR A 63 5.43 -13.35 -0.85
C THR A 63 6.19 -14.03 -1.99
N ASP A 64 6.07 -13.54 -3.21
CA ASP A 64 6.76 -14.10 -4.37
C ASP A 64 8.28 -14.01 -4.20
N ARG A 65 8.79 -12.84 -3.80
CA ARG A 65 10.22 -12.68 -3.48
C ARG A 65 10.68 -13.63 -2.39
N LYS A 66 9.86 -13.88 -1.36
CA LYS A 66 10.20 -14.82 -0.29
C LYS A 66 10.23 -16.27 -0.81
N VAL A 67 9.25 -16.65 -1.63
CA VAL A 67 9.18 -17.99 -2.24
C VAL A 67 10.35 -18.22 -3.18
N GLU A 68 10.66 -17.26 -4.06
CA GLU A 68 11.83 -17.30 -4.94
C GLU A 68 13.12 -17.39 -4.14
N GLY A 69 13.28 -16.57 -3.09
CA GLY A 69 14.45 -16.64 -2.20
C GLY A 69 14.63 -18.01 -1.57
N ILE A 70 13.54 -18.64 -1.10
CA ILE A 70 13.58 -20.01 -0.54
C ILE A 70 13.94 -21.04 -1.62
N LYS A 71 13.38 -20.95 -2.83
CA LYS A 71 13.69 -21.85 -3.95
C LYS A 71 15.16 -21.74 -4.33
N ILE A 72 15.66 -20.53 -4.54
CA ILE A 72 17.06 -20.25 -4.87
C ILE A 72 17.98 -20.79 -3.76
N GLY A 73 17.64 -20.58 -2.49
CA GLY A 73 18.39 -21.12 -1.36
C GLY A 73 18.46 -22.64 -1.37
N LYS A 74 17.34 -23.33 -1.64
CA LYS A 74 17.30 -24.80 -1.76
C LYS A 74 18.15 -25.29 -2.94
N THR A 75 18.04 -24.68 -4.11
CA THR A 75 18.86 -25.04 -5.28
C THR A 75 20.36 -24.91 -4.97
N ARG A 76 20.76 -23.82 -4.32
CA ARG A 76 22.17 -23.60 -3.92
C ARG A 76 22.67 -24.68 -2.94
N LYS A 77 21.86 -25.05 -1.95
CA LYS A 77 22.18 -26.15 -1.02
C LYS A 77 22.30 -27.50 -1.72
N ASN A 78 21.44 -27.78 -2.70
CA ASN A 78 21.52 -29.02 -3.47
C ASN A 78 22.81 -29.08 -4.31
N MET A 79 23.19 -27.99 -4.98
CA MET A 79 24.45 -27.96 -5.74
C MET A 79 25.68 -28.21 -4.85
N LEU A 80 25.64 -27.74 -3.59
CA LEU A 80 26.67 -28.05 -2.60
C LEU A 80 26.66 -29.52 -2.18
N ALA A 81 25.49 -30.10 -1.94
CA ALA A 81 25.34 -31.53 -1.60
C ALA A 81 25.79 -32.46 -2.74
N ASP A 82 25.60 -32.04 -3.99
CA ASP A 82 26.01 -32.76 -5.19
C ASP A 82 27.53 -32.63 -5.48
N ASN A 83 28.29 -31.97 -4.59
CA ASN A 83 29.72 -31.70 -4.74
C ASN A 83 30.09 -30.99 -6.06
N GLU A 84 29.20 -30.12 -6.56
CA GLU A 84 29.49 -29.33 -7.76
C GLU A 84 30.69 -28.40 -7.50
N PRO A 85 31.55 -28.16 -8.50
CA PRO A 85 32.71 -27.29 -8.35
C PRO A 85 32.29 -25.90 -7.86
N ILE A 86 33.01 -25.37 -6.86
CA ILE A 86 32.72 -24.06 -6.26
C ILE A 86 32.67 -22.95 -7.32
N GLU A 87 33.56 -22.98 -8.31
CA GLU A 87 33.58 -22.03 -9.43
C GLU A 87 32.29 -22.06 -10.26
N LYS A 88 31.71 -23.25 -10.46
CA LYS A 88 30.44 -23.44 -11.16
C LYS A 88 29.28 -22.89 -10.32
N ILE A 89 29.29 -23.14 -9.01
CA ILE A 89 28.29 -22.57 -8.09
C ILE A 89 28.36 -21.04 -8.08
N ILE A 90 29.55 -20.45 -8.01
CA ILE A 90 29.76 -18.99 -8.10
C ILE A 90 29.20 -18.45 -9.42
N LYS A 91 29.56 -19.07 -10.55
CA LYS A 91 29.18 -18.61 -11.89
C LYS A 91 27.68 -18.68 -12.14
N TYR A 92 27.03 -19.80 -11.80
CA TYR A 92 25.64 -20.04 -12.14
C TYR A 92 24.67 -19.59 -11.04
N ALA A 93 25.03 -19.73 -9.77
CA ALA A 93 24.19 -19.30 -8.66
C ALA A 93 24.42 -17.83 -8.25
N LYS A 94 25.40 -17.15 -8.89
CA LYS A 94 25.80 -15.76 -8.62
C LYS A 94 26.04 -15.50 -7.14
N LEU A 95 26.79 -16.40 -6.51
CA LEU A 95 27.16 -16.33 -5.11
C LEU A 95 28.63 -15.91 -4.98
N SER A 96 28.93 -15.13 -3.94
CA SER A 96 30.30 -14.94 -3.47
C SER A 96 30.82 -16.18 -2.73
N LYS A 97 32.14 -16.30 -2.58
CA LYS A 97 32.76 -17.37 -1.79
C LYS A 97 32.25 -17.38 -0.33
N GLU A 98 32.11 -16.20 0.27
CA GLU A 98 31.61 -16.02 1.63
C GLU A 98 30.16 -16.50 1.80
N GLU A 99 29.29 -16.24 0.82
CA GLU A 99 27.91 -16.72 0.85
C GLU A 99 27.82 -18.24 0.66
N ILE A 100 28.75 -18.85 -0.09
CA ILE A 100 28.85 -20.31 -0.22
C ILE A 100 29.28 -20.94 1.11
N GLU A 101 30.24 -20.31 1.81
CA GLU A 101 30.69 -20.76 3.14
C GLU A 101 29.52 -20.81 4.14
N LYS A 102 28.70 -19.75 4.18
CA LYS A 102 27.49 -19.67 5.03
C LYS A 102 26.39 -20.68 4.68
N LEU A 103 26.45 -21.30 3.50
CA LEU A 103 25.51 -22.33 3.08
C LEU A 103 25.98 -23.74 3.44
N LYS A 104 27.24 -23.90 3.88
CA LYS A 104 27.80 -25.16 4.38
C LYS A 104 27.54 -25.38 5.88
N GLU A 105 27.23 -24.32 6.63
CA GLU A 105 26.66 -24.37 7.99
C GLU A 105 25.19 -24.83 7.97
#